data_AF-A0A968PYI1-F1
#
_entry.id   AF-A0A968PYI1-F1
#
_cell.length_a   1.000
_cell.length_b   1.000
_cell.length_c   1.000
_cell.angle_alpha   90.00
_cell.angle_beta   90.00
_cell.angle_gamma   90.00
#
_symmetry.space_group_name_H-M   'P 1'
#
loop_
_entity.id
_entity.type
_entity.pdbx_description
1 polymer ?
#
loop_
_entity_poly.entity_id
_entity_poly.type
_entity_poly.pdbx_seq_one_letter_code
_entity_poly.pdbx_strand_id
1 'polypeptide(L)' 'MLPRSLADLDRAIDLNPNYADAYYNRGKARTALGNPKGAIADYDRALRLNPKLACKHLPLLA' A
#
# COMPACT_ATOMS: atom_id res chain seq x y z
N MET A 1 -1.57 14.80 13.32
CA MET A 1 -2.60 14.67 12.26
C MET A 1 -2.10 13.67 11.24
N LEU A 2 -2.75 12.51 11.11
CA LEU A 2 -2.50 11.65 9.96
C LEU A 2 -2.96 12.44 8.71
N PRO A 3 -2.18 12.49 7.62
CA PRO A 3 -2.68 13.09 6.40
C PRO A 3 -4.00 12.39 6.04
N ARG A 4 -4.97 13.18 5.58
CA ARG A 4 -6.33 12.72 5.25
C ARG A 4 -6.32 11.42 4.42
N SER A 5 -5.31 11.27 3.56
CA SER A 5 -5.05 10.07 2.77
C SER A 5 -4.89 8.78 3.59
N LEU A 6 -4.21 8.78 4.74
CA LEU A 6 -4.04 7.55 5.53
C LEU A 6 -5.36 7.09 6.16
N ALA A 7 -6.16 8.02 6.67
CA ALA A 7 -7.46 7.70 7.26
C ALA A 7 -8.45 7.16 6.21
N ASP A 8 -8.43 7.73 4.99
CA ASP A 8 -9.25 7.24 3.88
C ASP A 8 -8.83 5.82 3.44
N LEU A 9 -7.52 5.53 3.47
CA LEU A 9 -6.98 4.22 3.13
C LEU A 9 -7.26 3.18 4.22
N ASP A 10 -7.21 3.56 5.50
CA ASP A 10 -7.59 2.69 6.61
C ASP A 10 -9.08 2.33 6.50
N ARG A 11 -9.94 3.29 6.21
CA ARG A 11 -11.37 3.01 5.98
C ARG A 11 -11.61 2.12 4.75
N ALA A 12 -10.83 2.30 3.68
CA ALA A 12 -10.90 1.43 2.50
C ALA A 12 -10.47 -0.02 2.84
N ILE A 13 -9.48 -0.19 3.72
CA ILE A 13 -9.03 -1.49 4.21
C ILE A 13 -10.07 -2.13 5.14
N ASP A 14 -10.72 -1.35 6.00
CA ASP A 14 -11.80 -1.85 6.86
C ASP A 14 -13.01 -2.31 6.06
N LEU A 15 -13.36 -1.58 4.99
CA LEU A 15 -14.44 -1.94 4.08
C LEU A 15 -14.07 -3.15 3.20
N ASN A 16 -12.82 -3.24 2.77
CA ASN A 16 -12.32 -4.34 1.97
C ASN A 16 -10.87 -4.70 2.35
N PRO A 17 -10.67 -5.69 3.23
CA PRO A 17 -9.34 -6.09 3.69
C PRO A 17 -8.51 -6.80 2.60
N ASN A 18 -9.11 -7.08 1.44
CA ASN A 18 -8.43 -7.62 0.27
C ASN A 18 -8.11 -6.55 -0.78
N TYR A 19 -8.31 -5.27 -0.46
CA TYR A 19 -8.08 -4.19 -1.41
C TYR A 19 -6.59 -3.84 -1.52
N ALA A 20 -5.91 -4.55 -2.42
CA ALA A 20 -4.48 -4.46 -2.59
C ALA A 20 -3.97 -3.02 -2.92
N ASP A 21 -4.71 -2.26 -3.74
CA ASP A 21 -4.34 -0.87 -4.07
C ASP A 21 -4.42 0.07 -2.85
N ALA A 22 -5.28 -0.20 -1.86
CA ALA A 22 -5.33 0.59 -0.63
C ALA A 22 -4.07 0.39 0.22
N TYR A 23 -3.64 -0.86 0.43
CA TYR A 23 -2.36 -1.13 1.09
C TYR A 23 -1.18 -0.50 0.34
N TYR A 24 -1.19 -0.60 -0.99
CA TYR A 24 -0.16 0.01 -1.83
C TYR A 24 -0.07 1.54 -1.65
N ASN A 25 -1.20 2.23 -1.74
CA ASN A 25 -1.26 3.68 -1.54
C ASN A 25 -0.92 4.08 -0.09
N ARG A 26 -1.23 3.23 0.90
CA ARG A 26 -0.87 3.45 2.30
C ARG A 26 0.63 3.36 2.52
N GLY A 27 1.26 2.40 1.86
CA GLY A 27 2.71 2.30 1.78
C GLY A 27 3.35 3.56 1.22
N LYS A 28 2.86 4.08 0.09
CA LYS A 28 3.36 5.33 -0.51
C LYS A 28 3.24 6.52 0.42
N ALA A 29 2.08 6.68 1.06
CA ALA A 29 1.86 7.76 2.01
C ALA A 29 2.79 7.65 3.23
N ARG A 30 3.00 6.44 3.76
CA ARG A 30 3.94 6.20 4.87
C ARG A 30 5.39 6.48 4.49
N THR A 31 5.81 6.13 3.27
CA THR A 31 7.15 6.51 2.76
C THR A 31 7.30 8.03 2.71
N ALA A 32 6.30 8.75 2.21
CA ALA A 32 6.31 10.22 2.15
C ALA A 32 6.35 10.89 3.54
N LEU A 33 5.82 10.22 4.57
CA LEU A 33 5.87 10.66 5.96
C LEU A 33 7.16 10.25 6.70
N GLY A 34 8.13 9.65 6.02
CA GLY A 34 9.38 9.20 6.65
C GLY A 34 9.24 7.93 7.48
N ASN A 35 8.18 7.13 7.27
CA ASN A 35 8.01 5.81 7.88
C ASN A 35 8.17 4.68 6.84
N PRO A 36 9.39 4.39 6.38
CA PRO A 36 9.64 3.34 5.39
C PRO A 36 9.36 1.94 5.94
N LYS A 37 9.55 1.69 7.24
CA LYS A 37 9.28 0.38 7.85
C LYS A 37 7.80 0.02 7.78
N GLY A 38 6.92 0.97 8.12
CA GLY A 38 5.47 0.79 8.00
C GLY A 38 5.01 0.69 6.54
N ALA A 39 5.74 1.32 5.61
CA ALA A 39 5.45 1.23 4.19
C ALA A 39 5.77 -0.15 3.60
N ILE A 40 6.90 -0.76 3.98
CA ILE A 40 7.29 -2.11 3.54
C ILE A 40 6.21 -3.13 3.93
N ALA A 41 5.73 -3.08 5.17
CA ALA A 41 4.69 -3.99 5.64
C ALA A 41 3.39 -3.87 4.82
N ASP A 42 3.03 -2.65 4.42
CA ASP A 42 1.87 -2.38 3.58
C ASP A 42 2.08 -2.85 2.14
N TYR A 43 3.25 -2.61 1.55
CA TYR A 43 3.59 -3.12 0.23
C TYR A 43 3.59 -4.64 0.19
N ASP A 44 4.16 -5.31 1.20
CA ASP A 44 4.12 -6.77 1.31
C ASP A 44 2.68 -7.30 1.37
N ARG A 45 1.79 -6.59 2.07
CA ARG A 45 0.37 -6.98 2.12
C ARG A 45 -0.30 -6.78 0.77
N ALA A 46 -0.02 -5.66 0.09
CA ALA A 46 -0.52 -5.41 -1.26
C ALA A 46 -0.07 -6.48 -2.26
N LEU A 47 1.21 -6.88 -2.20
CA LEU A 47 1.79 -7.92 -3.06
C LEU A 47 1.20 -9.31 -2.79
N ARG A 48 0.97 -9.67 -1.52
CA ARG A 48 0.29 -10.93 -1.16
C ARG A 48 -1.15 -10.99 -1.67
N LEU A 49 -1.86 -9.87 -1.66
CA LEU A 49 -3.25 -9.79 -2.08
C LEU A 49 -3.38 -9.72 -3.62
N ASN A 50 -2.51 -8.96 -4.27
CA ASN A 50 -2.45 -8.87 -5.71
C ASN A 50 -0.99 -8.86 -6.19
N PRO A 51 -0.43 -10.02 -6.56
CA PRO A 51 0.95 -10.12 -7.02
C PRO A 51 1.20 -9.34 -8.32
N LYS A 52 0.16 -8.96 -9.07
CA LYS A 52 0.31 -8.08 -10.25
C LYS A 52 0.76 -6.65 -9.88
N LEU A 53 0.60 -6.24 -8.61
CA LEU A 53 1.16 -4.98 -8.13
C LEU A 53 2.70 -5.00 -8.09
N ALA A 54 3.34 -6.18 -8.02
CA ALA A 54 4.78 -6.31 -8.22
C ALA A 54 5.18 -5.85 -9.62
N CYS A 55 4.38 -6.22 -10.62
CA CYS A 55 4.61 -5.87 -12.02
C CYS A 55 4.37 -4.37 -12.29
N LYS A 56 3.49 -3.68 -11.52
CA LYS A 56 3.42 -2.20 -11.54
C LYS A 56 4.72 -1.52 -11.07
N HIS A 57 5.57 -2.23 -10.32
CA HIS A 57 6.80 -1.72 -9.72
C HIS A 57 8.09 -2.21 -10.36
N LEU A 58 8.04 -3.32 -11.08
CA LEU A 58 9.16 -3.84 -11.87
C LEU A 58 8.77 -3.84 -13.34
N PRO A 59 9.30 -2.93 -14.18
CA PRO A 59 9.19 -3.04 -15.62
C PRO A 59 10.18 -4.05 -16.23
N LEU A 60 10.68 -5.07 -15.49
CA LEU A 60 11.86 -5.84 -15.92
C LEU A 60 11.83 -7.35 -15.58
N LEU A 61 10.74 -8.05 -15.89
CA LEU A 61 10.77 -9.52 -16.03
C LEU A 61 9.96 -10.00 -17.25
N ALA A 62 10.09 -9.28 -18.36
CA ALA A 62 9.76 -9.76 -19.71
C ALA A 62 10.90 -9.37 -20.66
#